data_AF-A0A376RMQ0-F1
#
_entry.id   AF-A0A376RMQ0-F1
#
_cell.length_a   1.000
_cell.length_b   1.000
_cell.length_c   1.000
_cell.angle_alpha   90.00
_cell.angle_beta   90.00
_cell.angle_gamma   90.00
#
_symmetry.space_group_name_H-M   'P 1'
#
loop_
_entity.id
_entity.type
_entity.pdbx_description
1 polymer ?
#
loop_
_entity_poly.entity_id
_entity_poly.type
_entity_poly.pdbx_seq_one_letter_code
_entity_poly.pdbx_strand_id
1 'polypeptide(L)'
;MLCQNTAFARASSNGDLPTKADLQAQLDSLNKQKDLSAQDKLVQQDLTDTLATLDKIDRIKEETVQLRQKVAEAPEKMRQATAALTALSDVDNDEETRKILSTLSLRQLETRVAQALDDFAKRTKRSGVL
;
A
#
# COMPACT_ATOMS: atom_id res chain seq x y z
N MET A 1 46.62 -17.33 -9.78
CA MET A 1 45.44 -17.67 -8.96
C MET A 1 45.19 -16.52 -8.01
N LEU A 2 44.14 -15.74 -8.24
CA LEU A 2 43.73 -14.64 -7.35
C LEU A 2 42.75 -15.25 -6.35
N CYS A 3 43.21 -15.50 -5.12
CA CYS A 3 42.32 -15.87 -4.03
C CYS A 3 41.44 -14.66 -3.71
N GLN A 4 40.15 -14.78 -4.04
CA GLN A 4 39.10 -13.90 -3.53
C GLN A 4 38.99 -14.15 -2.02
N ASN A 5 39.63 -13.28 -1.23
CA ASN A 5 39.34 -13.17 0.19
C ASN A 5 38.06 -12.34 0.34
N THR A 6 36.91 -13.01 0.27
CA THR A 6 35.67 -12.47 0.84
C THR A 6 35.82 -12.48 2.36
N ALA A 7 36.09 -11.31 2.93
CA ALA A 7 35.97 -11.10 4.37
C ALA A 7 34.48 -11.06 4.71
N PHE A 8 34.04 -11.93 5.63
CA PHE A 8 32.68 -11.94 6.15
C PHE A 8 32.68 -11.28 7.52
N ALA A 9 31.58 -10.56 7.84
CA ALA A 9 31.27 -10.21 9.22
C ALA A 9 31.27 -11.50 10.07
N ARG A 10 32.15 -11.57 11.08
CA ARG A 10 32.29 -12.76 11.92
C ARG A 10 31.06 -12.90 12.81
N ALA A 11 30.29 -13.97 12.62
CA ALA A 11 29.25 -14.39 13.55
C ALA A 11 29.87 -14.73 14.92
N SER A 12 29.20 -14.30 16.00
CA SER A 12 29.58 -14.72 17.36
C SER A 12 29.40 -16.23 17.53
N SER A 13 30.30 -16.84 18.30
CA SER A 13 30.48 -18.29 18.44
C SER A 13 29.36 -19.05 19.18
N ASN A 14 28.16 -18.48 19.33
CA ASN A 14 27.09 -19.01 20.19
C ASN A 14 25.86 -19.54 19.42
N GLY A 15 25.98 -19.82 18.12
CA GLY A 15 24.93 -20.49 17.33
C GLY A 15 23.77 -19.60 16.87
N ASP A 16 23.54 -18.46 17.52
CA ASP A 16 22.60 -17.43 17.06
C ASP A 16 23.25 -16.43 16.09
N LEU A 17 22.46 -16.02 15.09
CA LEU A 17 22.86 -14.96 14.17
C LEU A 17 22.87 -13.62 14.90
N PRO A 18 23.92 -12.80 14.74
CA PRO A 18 23.99 -11.48 15.36
C PRO A 18 22.85 -10.58 14.87
N THR A 19 22.27 -9.80 15.78
CA THR A 19 21.21 -8.84 15.46
C THR A 19 21.77 -7.58 14.82
N LYS A 20 20.90 -6.77 14.20
CA LYS A 20 21.28 -5.46 13.67
C LYS A 20 21.90 -4.55 14.74
N ALA A 21 21.39 -4.62 15.98
CA ALA A 21 21.92 -3.88 17.10
C ALA A 21 23.33 -4.34 17.49
N ASP A 22 23.59 -5.65 17.44
CA ASP A 22 24.92 -6.21 17.71
C ASP A 22 25.94 -5.75 16.66
N LEU A 23 25.55 -5.76 15.38
CA LEU A 23 26.40 -5.29 14.28
C LEU A 23 26.67 -3.79 14.37
N GLN A 24 25.67 -2.99 14.75
CA GLN A 24 25.84 -1.55 14.98
C GLN A 24 26.79 -1.27 16.15
N ALA A 25 26.65 -2.00 17.26
CA ALA A 25 27.54 -1.85 18.41
C ALA A 25 28.99 -2.23 18.07
N GLN A 26 29.19 -3.22 17.19
CA GLN A 26 30.50 -3.60 16.68
C GLN A 26 31.09 -2.50 15.78
N LEU A 27 30.29 -1.93 14.88
CA LEU A 27 30.69 -0.81 14.03
C LEU A 27 31.06 0.43 14.84
N ASP A 28 30.27 0.75 15.87
CA ASP A 28 30.53 1.89 16.77
C ASP A 28 31.82 1.69 17.58
N SER A 29 32.14 0.45 17.94
CA SER A 29 33.38 0.10 18.65
C SER A 29 34.59 0.27 17.74
N LEU A 30 34.50 -0.15 16.47
CA LEU A 30 35.51 0.09 15.43
C LEU A 30 35.71 1.58 15.17
N ASN A 31 34.62 2.35 15.04
CA ASN A 31 34.67 3.80 14.79
C ASN A 31 35.35 4.61 15.91
N LYS A 32 35.43 4.08 17.13
CA LYS A 32 36.09 4.73 18.27
C LYS A 32 37.60 4.53 18.29
N GLN A 33 38.14 3.59 17.50
CA GLN A 33 39.59 3.36 17.43
C GLN A 33 40.27 4.50 16.65
N LYS A 34 41.34 5.06 17.22
CA LYS A 34 42.08 6.19 16.59
C LYS A 34 42.85 5.79 15.34
N ASP A 35 43.37 4.57 15.31
CA ASP A 35 44.15 4.03 14.20
C ASP A 35 43.57 2.67 13.80
N LEU A 36 42.91 2.62 12.65
CA LEU A 36 42.36 1.40 12.08
C LEU A 36 43.38 0.77 11.13
N SER A 37 43.65 -0.52 11.31
CA SER A 37 44.43 -1.29 10.34
C SER A 37 43.66 -1.42 9.01
N ALA A 38 44.35 -1.84 7.94
CA ALA A 38 43.69 -2.10 6.65
C ALA A 38 42.59 -3.17 6.78
N GLN A 39 42.80 -4.15 7.66
CA GLN A 39 41.80 -5.18 7.95
C GLN A 39 40.59 -4.60 8.69
N ASP A 40 40.81 -3.70 9.64
CA ASP A 40 39.71 -3.08 10.40
C ASP A 40 38.84 -2.20 9.51
N LYS A 41 39.44 -1.48 8.56
CA LYS A 41 38.71 -0.70 7.55
C LYS A 41 37.86 -1.59 6.63
N LEU A 42 38.37 -2.77 6.28
CA LEU A 42 37.61 -3.74 5.50
C LEU A 42 36.39 -4.24 6.29
N VAL A 43 36.59 -4.62 7.56
CA VAL A 43 35.50 -5.05 8.45
C VAL A 43 34.48 -3.94 8.66
N GLN A 44 34.91 -2.69 8.80
CA GLN A 44 34.03 -1.52 8.92
C GLN A 44 33.14 -1.35 7.68
N GLN A 45 33.70 -1.48 6.48
CA GLN A 45 32.93 -1.46 5.23
C GLN A 45 31.93 -2.62 5.19
N ASP A 46 32.38 -3.86 5.45
CA ASP A 46 31.51 -5.03 5.40
C ASP A 46 30.34 -4.92 6.39
N LEU A 47 30.58 -4.40 7.60
CA LEU A 47 29.53 -4.14 8.59
C LEU A 47 28.56 -3.06 8.11
N THR A 48 29.06 -1.99 7.50
CA THR A 48 28.23 -0.92 6.95
C THR A 48 27.33 -1.45 5.83
N ASP A 49 27.88 -2.23 4.91
CA ASP A 49 27.15 -2.82 3.78
C ASP A 49 26.14 -3.88 4.25
N THR A 50 26.50 -4.66 5.27
CA THR A 50 25.60 -5.63 5.89
C THR A 50 24.41 -4.93 6.55
N LEU A 51 24.64 -3.86 7.32
CA LEU A 51 23.58 -3.06 7.95
C LEU A 51 22.64 -2.45 6.90
N ALA A 52 23.20 -1.89 5.82
CA ALA A 52 22.42 -1.35 4.72
C ALA A 52 21.57 -2.43 4.01
N THR A 53 22.12 -3.63 3.86
CA THR A 53 21.42 -4.77 3.28
C THR A 53 20.28 -5.23 4.19
N LEU A 54 20.50 -5.31 5.50
CA LEU A 54 19.46 -5.64 6.48
C LEU A 54 18.32 -4.62 6.46
N ASP A 55 18.64 -3.32 6.38
CA ASP A 55 17.64 -2.26 6.22
C ASP A 55 16.80 -2.43 4.96
N LYS A 56 17.43 -2.81 3.84
CA LYS A 56 16.72 -3.09 2.60
C LYS A 56 15.80 -4.30 2.73
N ILE A 57 16.24 -5.35 3.42
CA ILE A 57 15.43 -6.55 3.66
C ILE A 57 14.17 -6.18 4.47
N ASP A 58 14.32 -5.39 5.52
CA ASP A 58 13.18 -5.01 6.38
C ASP A 58 12.16 -4.15 5.61
N ARG A 59 12.62 -3.20 4.79
CA ARG A 59 11.73 -2.44 3.88
C ARG A 59 10.98 -3.36 2.92
N ILE A 60 11.68 -4.30 2.27
CA ILE A 60 11.05 -5.25 1.33
C ILE A 60 10.02 -6.14 2.04
N LYS A 61 10.26 -6.55 3.29
CA LYS A 61 9.29 -7.31 4.08
C LYS A 61 8.02 -6.48 4.32
N GLU A 62 8.15 -5.23 4.72
CA GLU A 62 7.02 -4.32 4.92
C GLU A 62 6.23 -4.11 3.63
N GLU A 63 6.91 -3.81 2.52
CA GLU A 63 6.29 -3.66 1.20
C GLU A 63 5.55 -4.94 0.78
N THR A 64 6.14 -6.11 1.05
CA THR A 64 5.52 -7.40 0.74
C THR A 64 4.24 -7.61 1.54
N VAL A 65 4.20 -7.23 2.81
CA VAL A 65 2.98 -7.33 3.63
C VAL A 65 1.88 -6.43 3.06
N GLN A 66 2.20 -5.18 2.71
CA GLN A 66 1.23 -4.26 2.11
C GLN A 66 0.72 -4.77 0.75
N LEU A 67 1.60 -5.33 -0.07
CA LEU A 67 1.22 -5.89 -1.36
C LEU A 67 0.29 -7.09 -1.20
N ARG A 68 0.57 -7.99 -0.25
CA ARG A 68 -0.31 -9.14 0.06
C ARG A 68 -1.69 -8.69 0.49
N GLN A 69 -1.80 -7.64 1.31
CA GLN A 69 -3.09 -7.06 1.69
C GLN A 69 -3.86 -6.55 0.45
N LYS A 70 -3.20 -5.77 -0.42
CA LYS A 70 -3.81 -5.29 -1.67
C LYS A 70 -4.30 -6.42 -2.57
N VAL A 71 -3.50 -7.48 -2.72
CA VAL A 71 -3.88 -8.66 -3.52
C VAL A 71 -5.08 -9.39 -2.90
N ALA A 72 -5.16 -9.48 -1.58
CA ALA A 72 -6.30 -10.09 -0.89
C ALA A 72 -7.59 -9.26 -1.05
N GLU A 73 -7.50 -7.93 -1.07
CA GLU A 73 -8.65 -7.03 -1.24
C GLU A 73 -9.10 -6.84 -2.70
N ALA A 74 -8.21 -7.08 -3.66
CA ALA A 74 -8.48 -6.82 -5.08
C ALA A 74 -9.72 -7.56 -5.64
N PRO A 75 -9.96 -8.86 -5.36
CA PRO A 75 -11.14 -9.56 -5.85
C PRO A 75 -12.45 -8.95 -5.38
N GLU A 76 -12.51 -8.54 -4.10
CA GLU A 76 -13.71 -7.95 -3.53
C GLU A 76 -13.95 -6.53 -4.08
N LYS A 77 -12.90 -5.72 -4.19
CA LYS A 77 -12.98 -4.41 -4.86
C LYS A 77 -13.45 -4.53 -6.32
N MET A 78 -12.98 -5.56 -7.04
CA MET A 78 -13.43 -5.85 -8.39
C MET A 78 -14.92 -6.23 -8.43
N ARG A 79 -15.37 -7.12 -7.54
CA ARG A 79 -16.80 -7.49 -7.44
C ARG A 79 -17.68 -6.28 -7.15
N GLN A 80 -17.25 -5.41 -6.24
CA GLN A 80 -17.96 -4.17 -5.92
C GLN A 80 -18.02 -3.24 -7.13
N ALA A 81 -16.91 -3.06 -7.85
CA ALA A 81 -16.89 -2.25 -9.07
C ALA A 81 -17.80 -2.84 -10.17
N THR A 82 -17.80 -4.16 -10.36
CA THR A 82 -18.71 -4.83 -11.30
C THR A 82 -20.17 -4.64 -10.91
N ALA A 83 -20.51 -4.81 -9.62
CA ALA A 83 -21.88 -4.61 -9.14
C ALA A 83 -22.33 -3.14 -9.30
N ALA A 84 -21.45 -2.18 -9.01
CA ALA A 84 -21.74 -0.76 -9.23
C ALA A 84 -21.95 -0.44 -10.73
N LEU A 85 -21.15 -1.03 -11.61
CA LEU A 85 -21.34 -0.88 -13.06
C LEU A 85 -22.64 -1.52 -13.53
N THR A 86 -23.00 -2.71 -13.04
CA THR A 86 -24.29 -3.35 -13.36
C THR A 86 -25.46 -2.49 -12.89
N ALA A 87 -25.39 -1.92 -11.69
CA ALA A 87 -26.43 -1.03 -11.17
C ALA A 87 -26.59 0.26 -12.00
N LEU A 88 -25.50 0.78 -12.59
CA LEU A 88 -25.53 1.92 -13.50
C LEU A 88 -25.96 1.55 -14.93
N SER A 89 -25.76 0.28 -15.32
CA SER A 89 -26.04 -0.26 -16.66
C SER A 89 -27.49 -0.75 -16.84
N ASP A 90 -28.36 -0.54 -15.87
CA ASP A 90 -29.76 -0.97 -15.93
C ASP A 90 -30.56 -0.08 -16.90
N VAL A 91 -30.30 -0.27 -18.20
CA VAL A 91 -30.98 0.39 -19.33
C VAL A 91 -32.45 -0.03 -19.40
N ASP A 92 -32.81 -1.19 -18.84
CA ASP A 92 -34.19 -1.65 -18.73
C ASP A 92 -34.99 -0.75 -17.79
N ASN A 93 -34.40 -0.33 -16.66
CA ASN A 93 -35.00 0.68 -15.79
C ASN A 93 -35.22 2.01 -16.53
N ASP A 94 -34.27 2.44 -17.38
CA ASP A 94 -34.44 3.67 -18.18
C ASP A 94 -35.54 3.53 -19.25
N GLU A 95 -35.66 2.38 -19.90
CA GLU A 95 -36.68 2.14 -20.93
C GLU A 95 -38.09 1.98 -20.34
N GLU A 96 -38.23 1.25 -19.24
CA GLU A 96 -39.48 1.15 -18.50
C GLU A 96 -39.87 2.49 -17.88
N THR A 97 -38.89 3.24 -17.34
CA THR A 97 -39.09 4.61 -16.87
C THR A 97 -39.51 5.53 -18.02
N ARG A 98 -38.88 5.45 -19.20
CA ARG A 98 -39.28 6.21 -20.40
C ARG A 98 -40.72 5.90 -20.82
N LYS A 99 -41.13 4.64 -20.79
CA LYS A 99 -42.52 4.22 -21.08
C LYS A 99 -43.51 4.77 -20.06
N ILE A 100 -43.19 4.70 -18.78
CA ILE A 100 -44.06 5.27 -17.73
C ILE A 100 -44.16 6.79 -17.90
N LEU A 101 -43.04 7.48 -18.11
CA LEU A 101 -43.02 8.93 -18.30
C LEU A 101 -43.78 9.36 -19.56
N SER A 102 -43.74 8.61 -20.65
CA SER A 102 -44.46 8.94 -21.88
C SER A 102 -45.97 8.78 -21.77
N THR A 103 -46.47 8.01 -20.79
CA THR A 103 -47.91 7.88 -20.50
C THR A 103 -48.47 8.98 -19.59
N LEU A 104 -47.62 9.82 -18.98
CA LEU A 104 -48.04 10.87 -18.07
C LEU A 104 -48.43 12.15 -18.81
N SER A 105 -49.43 12.86 -18.26
CA SER A 105 -49.76 14.20 -18.72
C SER A 105 -48.69 15.22 -18.31
N LEU A 106 -48.60 16.33 -19.04
CA LEU A 106 -47.64 17.41 -18.77
C LEU A 106 -47.66 17.87 -17.30
N ARG A 107 -48.86 18.05 -16.72
CA ARG A 107 -49.02 18.45 -15.31
C ARG A 107 -48.48 17.41 -14.32
N GLN A 108 -48.60 16.12 -14.63
CA GLN A 108 -48.06 15.05 -13.80
C GLN A 108 -46.53 14.97 -13.91
N LEU A 109 -45.98 15.23 -15.11
CA LEU A 109 -44.54 15.34 -15.31
C LEU A 109 -43.93 16.52 -14.54
N GLU A 110 -44.54 17.70 -14.64
CA GLU A 110 -44.12 18.89 -13.87
C GLU A 110 -44.13 18.64 -12.36
N THR A 111 -45.16 17.96 -11.86
CA THR A 111 -45.27 17.59 -10.43
C THR A 111 -44.14 16.65 -10.01
N ARG A 112 -43.81 15.64 -10.84
CA ARG A 112 -42.72 14.70 -10.56
C ARG A 112 -41.35 15.37 -10.61
N VAL A 113 -41.13 16.30 -11.53
CA VAL A 113 -39.88 17.09 -11.59
C VAL A 113 -39.71 17.93 -10.32
N ALA A 114 -40.78 18.60 -9.87
CA ALA A 114 -40.74 19.39 -8.65
C ALA A 114 -40.41 18.52 -7.41
N GLN A 115 -40.97 17.31 -7.33
CA GLN A 115 -40.66 16.35 -6.26
C GLN A 115 -39.20 15.87 -6.31
N ALA A 116 -38.70 15.50 -7.49
CA ALA A 116 -37.32 15.06 -7.65
C ALA A 116 -36.30 16.14 -7.27
N LEU A 117 -36.57 17.41 -7.59
CA LEU A 117 -35.73 18.54 -7.19
C LEU A 117 -35.75 18.78 -5.68
N ASP A 118 -36.91 18.66 -5.04
CA ASP A 118 -37.04 18.78 -3.58
C ASP A 118 -36.29 17.64 -2.85
N ASP A 119 -36.42 16.40 -3.34
CA ASP A 119 -35.70 15.25 -2.81
C ASP A 119 -34.19 15.35 -3.01
N PHE A 120 -33.75 15.83 -4.17
CA PHE A 120 -32.33 16.10 -4.44
C PHE A 120 -31.78 17.17 -3.48
N ALA A 121 -32.50 18.27 -3.31
CA ALA A 121 -32.12 19.34 -2.39
C ALA A 121 -32.06 18.87 -0.91
N LYS A 122 -32.95 17.96 -0.51
CA LYS A 122 -32.90 17.32 0.82
C LYS A 122 -31.69 16.40 0.97
N ARG A 123 -31.35 15.65 -0.08
CA ARG A 123 -30.24 14.69 -0.06
C ARG A 123 -28.88 15.39 -0.07
N THR A 124 -28.71 16.47 -0.84
CA THR A 124 -27.49 17.27 -0.85
C THR A 124 -27.25 17.95 0.50
N LYS A 125 -28.29 18.50 1.14
CA LYS A 125 -28.21 19.03 2.52
C LYS A 125 -27.83 17.96 3.54
N ARG A 126 -28.33 16.73 3.40
CA ARG A 126 -27.98 15.60 4.28
C ARG A 126 -26.55 15.08 4.08
N SER A 127 -25.99 15.23 2.88
CA SER A 127 -24.64 14.77 2.55
C SER A 127 -23.54 15.78 2.91
N GLY A 128 -23.86 16.97 3.42
CA GLY A 128 -22.89 17.97 3.86
C GLY A 128 -22.03 18.57 2.74
N VAL A 129 -22.51 18.55 1.48
CA VAL A 129 -21.77 19.03 0.30
C VAL A 129 -21.96 20.54 0.06
N LEU A 130 -22.72 21.22 0.92
CA LEU A 130 -22.77 22.68 1.08
C LEU A 130 -22.88 23.03 2.56
#